data_AF-A0A3Q2QL83-F1
#
_entry.id   AF-A0A3Q2QL83-F1
#
_cell.length_a   1.000
_cell.length_b   1.000
_cell.length_c   1.000
_cell.angle_alpha   90.00
_cell.angle_beta   90.00
_cell.angle_gamma   90.00
#
_symmetry.space_group_name_H-M   'P 1'
#
loop_
_entity.id
_entity.type
_entity.pdbx_description
1 polymer ?
#
loop_
_entity_poly.entity_id
_entity_poly.type
_entity_poly.pdbx_seq_one_letter_code
_entity_poly.pdbx_strand_id
1 'polypeptide(L)'
;MYDTLLPINVIISGCIQVALPFIVLPPLMEWVRVAVVHTEHRRSLSVDSDDVRQAARLLLPGVDCEPRQLRTDDCFCASRKLDAASTEAKFLQDLGFRMLSCGRTDLVKQAVNLLGPDGINSMNEQGMTPLMYACVRGDEAMVQMLLDAGADINSEVPNTVHKHPSVFPETRQATTLTFAVLHGHVPVVQLLLDAKANVEGSLQDGMENYTETPLQLAAAAGNFELVSLLLERGADPMIGTMYRNGISTAPQGDMNSYSLAAAHGHRNVFRRLLSHTDKGKGDVLSLEEILAEGSELESKSSSQVDLIRSGKAKLKALKEAMYHSAEHGHVDITIDIRSLGVPWTLHTWLESLRTCFHQHRRPLIQGLLKEFSCIEEEEYTEELITHGLPLMFQILRASKNEVISQQLSAIFTQCYGPYPIPKLTEIKRKQTSRLGDYHSLLLDLFYLFLSDPHFLNNKDMSDVTFLVEGKPFYAHKVLLFTASNRYLFKTLLANRPCGENTCIEISNVKYHIFQVT
;
A
#
# COMPACT_ATOMS: atom_id res chain seq x y z
N MET A 1 0.05 25.11 24.85
CA MET A 1 1.45 25.61 24.81
C MET A 1 1.72 26.68 25.87
N TYR A 2 0.73 27.49 26.30
CA TYR A 2 0.92 28.50 27.36
C TYR A 2 0.81 27.95 28.80
N ASP A 3 0.03 26.89 29.05
CA ASP A 3 -0.12 26.32 30.41
C ASP A 3 1.06 25.43 30.87
N THR A 4 1.97 25.06 29.98
CA THR A 4 3.17 24.26 30.29
C THR A 4 4.42 25.10 30.59
N LEU A 5 4.39 26.42 30.37
CA LEU A 5 5.55 27.30 30.52
C LEU A 5 5.75 27.85 31.95
N LEU A 6 4.68 28.01 32.72
CA LEU A 6 4.73 28.42 34.13
C LEU A 6 5.56 27.48 35.03
N PRO A 7 5.40 26.14 34.98
CA PRO A 7 6.21 25.24 35.81
C PRO A 7 7.69 25.22 35.40
N ILE A 8 8.01 25.39 34.12
CA ILE A 8 9.40 25.37 33.62
C ILE A 8 10.19 26.58 34.14
N ASN A 9 9.61 27.78 34.15
CA ASN A 9 10.28 28.98 34.68
C ASN A 9 10.60 28.87 36.18
N VAL A 10 9.72 28.24 36.97
CA VAL A 10 9.94 28.01 38.41
C VAL A 10 11.10 27.04 38.63
N ILE A 11 11.19 25.98 37.83
CA ILE A 11 12.24 24.96 37.92
C ILE A 11 13.59 25.52 37.46
N ILE A 12 13.60 26.29 36.37
CA ILE A 12 14.81 26.99 35.88
C ILE A 12 15.35 27.94 36.96
N SER A 13 14.46 28.72 37.60
CA SER A 13 14.82 29.61 38.71
C SER A 13 15.45 28.86 39.89
N GLY A 14 14.90 27.69 40.25
CA GLY A 14 15.45 26.82 41.29
C GLY A 14 16.83 26.24 40.95
N CYS A 15 17.10 25.92 39.68
CA CYS A 15 18.42 25.44 39.24
C CYS A 15 19.47 26.56 39.23
N ILE A 16 19.06 27.79 38.87
CA ILE A 16 19.94 28.97 38.82
C ILE A 16 20.34 29.42 40.23
N GLN A 17 19.47 29.27 41.24
CA GLN A 17 19.77 29.66 42.63
C GLN A 17 20.96 28.90 43.26
N VAL A 18 21.32 27.72 42.71
CA VAL A 18 22.42 26.88 43.21
C VAL A 18 23.75 27.19 42.52
N ALA A 19 23.75 27.96 41.42
CA ALA A 19 24.94 28.24 40.62
C ALA A 19 25.44 29.69 40.76
N LEU A 20 26.76 29.87 40.78
CA LEU A 20 27.45 31.17 40.79
C LEU A 20 26.94 32.09 39.65
N PRO A 21 27.00 33.43 39.80
CA PRO A 21 26.32 34.34 38.88
C PRO A 21 26.95 34.30 37.47
N PHE A 22 26.26 33.64 36.54
CA PHE A 22 26.58 33.70 35.11
C PHE A 22 26.23 35.09 34.57
N ILE A 23 27.15 35.68 33.79
CA ILE A 23 27.00 37.04 33.24
C ILE A 23 25.92 37.12 32.15
N VAL A 24 25.64 36.00 31.45
CA VAL A 24 24.53 35.89 30.50
C VAL A 24 23.99 34.45 30.54
N LEU A 25 22.70 34.29 30.84
CA LEU A 25 22.02 32.99 30.77
C LEU A 25 21.55 32.69 29.33
N PRO A 26 21.56 31.41 28.90
CA PRO A 26 20.95 31.02 27.63
C PRO A 26 19.48 31.43 27.56
N PRO A 27 18.96 31.84 26.39
CA PRO A 27 17.56 32.22 26.24
C PRO A 27 16.61 31.10 26.68
N LEU A 28 15.45 31.45 27.25
CA LEU A 28 14.44 30.48 27.69
C LEU A 28 14.04 29.50 26.59
N MET A 29 14.04 29.94 25.33
CA MET A 29 13.71 29.08 24.19
C MET A 29 14.71 27.92 24.04
N GLU A 30 15.98 28.13 24.39
CA GLU A 30 17.00 27.09 24.31
C GLU A 30 16.87 26.08 25.44
N TRP A 31 16.49 26.55 26.64
CA TRP A 31 16.10 25.68 27.75
C TRP A 31 14.91 24.79 27.40
N VAL A 32 13.86 25.38 26.80
CA VAL A 32 12.68 24.63 26.36
C VAL A 32 13.05 23.62 25.29
N ARG A 33 13.85 24.01 24.28
CA ARG A 33 14.29 23.12 23.21
C ARG A 33 15.03 21.90 23.76
N VAL A 34 16.06 22.11 24.60
CA VAL A 34 16.88 21.02 25.13
C VAL A 34 16.10 20.15 26.12
N ALA A 35 15.27 20.75 26.97
CA ALA A 35 14.43 19.99 27.90
C ALA A 35 13.40 19.14 27.14
N VAL A 36 12.77 19.67 26.09
CA VAL A 36 11.84 18.91 25.23
C VAL A 36 12.55 17.75 24.54
N VAL A 37 13.79 17.92 24.08
CA VAL A 37 14.58 16.82 23.51
C VAL A 37 14.83 15.72 24.55
N HIS A 38 15.10 16.05 25.82
CA HIS A 38 15.21 15.05 26.89
C HIS A 38 13.87 14.37 27.20
N THR A 39 12.77 15.11 27.16
CA THR A 39 11.40 14.59 27.30
C THR A 39 11.03 13.65 26.15
N GLU A 40 11.39 13.98 24.92
CA GLU A 40 11.20 13.13 23.74
C GLU A 40 12.08 11.88 23.79
N HIS A 41 13.32 12.01 24.27
CA HIS A 41 14.25 10.90 24.40
C HIS A 41 13.73 9.82 25.36
N ARG A 42 13.10 10.22 26.48
CA ARG A 42 12.40 9.30 27.38
C ARG A 42 10.95 9.01 26.97
N ARG A 43 10.50 9.60 25.85
CA ARG A 43 9.16 9.47 25.26
C ARG A 43 8.03 9.82 26.24
N SER A 44 8.23 10.85 27.06
CA SER A 44 7.20 11.41 27.93
C SER A 44 6.36 12.45 27.20
N LEU A 45 5.10 12.60 27.61
CA LEU A 45 4.17 13.61 27.07
C LEU A 45 4.36 14.99 27.71
N SER A 46 5.15 15.09 28.78
CA SER A 46 5.38 16.33 29.51
C SER A 46 6.82 16.48 29.98
N VAL A 47 7.31 17.71 29.90
CA VAL A 47 8.62 18.12 30.44
C VAL A 47 8.53 18.17 31.96
N ASP A 48 9.43 17.49 32.65
CA ASP A 48 9.51 17.52 34.11
C ASP A 48 10.78 18.22 34.62
N SER A 49 10.93 18.26 35.94
CA SER A 49 12.08 18.91 36.57
C SER A 49 13.41 18.26 36.26
N ASP A 50 13.44 16.97 35.92
CA ASP A 50 14.67 16.28 35.54
C ASP A 50 15.11 16.66 34.15
N ASP A 51 14.17 16.74 33.20
CA ASP A 51 14.42 17.20 31.83
C ASP A 51 15.11 18.59 31.83
N VAL A 52 14.66 19.48 32.72
CA VAL A 52 15.26 20.82 32.91
C VAL A 52 16.64 20.76 33.57
N ARG A 53 16.86 19.85 34.54
CA ARG A 53 18.20 19.65 35.14
C ARG A 53 19.21 19.08 34.14
N GLN A 54 18.79 18.15 33.27
CA GLN A 54 19.66 17.63 32.21
C GLN A 54 19.96 18.72 31.17
N ALA A 55 18.97 19.55 30.83
CA ALA A 55 19.21 20.73 30.01
C ALA A 55 20.20 21.71 30.67
N ALA A 56 20.13 21.91 31.99
CA ALA A 56 21.08 22.73 32.74
C ALA A 56 22.51 22.21 32.63
N ARG A 57 22.72 20.89 32.75
CA ARG A 57 24.06 20.27 32.59
C ARG A 57 24.70 20.55 31.23
N LEU A 58 23.89 20.66 30.18
CA LEU A 58 24.35 20.93 28.82
C LEU A 58 24.53 22.42 28.55
N LEU A 59 23.59 23.24 29.01
CA LEU A 59 23.51 24.67 28.70
C LEU A 59 24.34 25.55 29.63
N LEU A 60 24.68 25.06 30.82
CA LEU A 60 25.46 25.77 31.83
C LEU A 60 26.74 24.99 32.18
N PRO A 61 27.86 25.26 31.49
CA PRO A 61 29.15 24.65 31.83
C PRO A 61 29.54 24.99 33.27
N GLY A 62 29.73 23.96 34.11
CA GLY A 62 30.14 24.11 35.52
C GLY A 62 29.01 24.01 36.55
N VAL A 63 27.77 23.77 36.14
CA VAL A 63 26.67 23.45 37.07
C VAL A 63 26.68 21.96 37.39
N ASP A 64 26.90 21.63 38.66
CA ASP A 64 26.94 20.25 39.17
C ASP A 64 25.52 19.77 39.49
N CYS A 65 24.69 19.63 38.45
CA CYS A 65 23.41 18.94 38.56
C CYS A 65 23.66 17.43 38.47
N GLU A 66 23.09 16.61 39.36
CA GLU A 66 23.24 15.16 39.31
C GLU A 66 22.86 14.56 37.94
N PRO A 67 23.61 13.55 37.43
CA PRO A 67 23.21 12.84 36.22
C PRO A 67 21.85 12.20 36.44
N ARG A 68 21.04 12.12 35.40
CA ARG A 68 19.74 11.44 35.49
C ARG A 68 19.93 10.04 36.07
N GLN A 69 19.31 9.79 37.22
CA GLN A 69 19.26 8.46 37.80
C GLN A 69 18.28 7.62 36.99
N LEU A 70 18.73 6.46 36.51
CA LEU A 70 17.85 5.53 35.80
C LEU A 70 16.79 5.01 36.77
N ARG A 71 15.51 5.37 36.56
CA ARG A 71 14.40 4.89 37.39
C ARG A 71 13.62 3.81 36.66
N THR A 72 12.96 2.94 37.43
CA THR A 72 12.06 1.90 36.92
C THR A 72 10.93 2.46 36.05
N ASP A 73 10.53 3.71 36.29
CA ASP A 73 9.48 4.41 35.54
C ASP A 73 9.95 4.93 34.17
N ASP A 74 11.25 4.95 33.90
CA ASP A 74 11.79 5.29 32.59
C ASP A 74 11.69 4.11 31.61
N CYS A 75 11.41 2.89 32.11
CA CYS A 75 11.20 1.69 31.30
C CYS A 75 9.78 1.66 30.72
N PHE A 76 9.68 1.27 29.44
CA PHE A 76 8.41 1.07 28.73
C PHE A 76 7.71 -0.20 29.25
N CYS A 77 7.42 -0.24 30.54
CA CYS A 77 6.70 -1.33 31.16
C CYS A 77 5.20 -1.09 31.00
N ALA A 78 4.66 -1.51 29.86
CA ALA A 78 3.25 -1.89 29.82
C ALA A 78 3.13 -3.27 30.48
N SER A 79 2.84 -3.35 31.79
CA SER A 79 1.92 -4.34 32.40
C SER A 79 2.23 -4.70 33.87
N ARG A 80 1.18 -4.54 34.71
CA ARG A 80 0.68 -5.44 35.78
C ARG A 80 1.68 -6.15 36.70
N LYS A 81 1.63 -5.82 38.01
CA LYS A 81 2.02 -6.64 39.19
C LYS A 81 3.08 -7.73 38.93
N LEU A 82 4.25 -7.35 38.44
CA LEU A 82 5.44 -8.20 38.52
C LEU A 82 5.95 -8.22 39.97
N ASP A 83 6.58 -9.31 40.37
CA ASP A 83 7.32 -9.33 41.64
C ASP A 83 8.64 -8.53 41.50
N ALA A 84 9.29 -8.27 42.63
CA ALA A 84 10.51 -7.44 42.64
C ALA A 84 11.62 -8.02 41.75
N ALA A 85 11.81 -9.34 41.78
CA ALA A 85 12.82 -10.02 40.97
C ALA A 85 12.55 -9.93 39.47
N SER A 86 11.30 -10.14 39.03
CA SER A 86 10.95 -9.99 37.61
C SER A 86 11.02 -8.54 37.14
N THR A 87 10.71 -7.58 38.02
CA THR A 87 10.84 -6.15 37.73
C THR A 87 12.31 -5.76 37.52
N GLU A 88 13.20 -6.24 38.40
CA GLU A 88 14.64 -6.02 38.27
C GLU A 88 15.20 -6.66 37.00
N ALA A 89 14.86 -7.92 36.72
CA ALA A 89 15.28 -8.60 35.50
C ALA A 89 14.82 -7.85 34.23
N LYS A 90 13.58 -7.36 34.23
CA LYS A 90 13.04 -6.58 33.11
C LYS A 90 13.76 -5.24 32.95
N PHE A 91 14.02 -4.54 34.05
CA PHE A 91 14.78 -3.29 34.04
C PHE A 91 16.20 -3.49 33.48
N LEU A 92 16.90 -4.53 33.90
CA LEU A 92 18.24 -4.87 33.39
C LEU A 92 18.18 -5.19 31.89
N GLN A 93 17.20 -5.97 31.45
CA GLN A 93 17.00 -6.26 30.03
C GLN A 93 16.79 -4.98 29.22
N ASP A 94 15.88 -4.11 29.64
CA ASP A 94 15.60 -2.83 28.98
C ASP A 94 16.84 -1.92 28.94
N LEU A 95 17.64 -1.93 30.02
CA LEU A 95 18.93 -1.23 30.06
C LEU A 95 19.90 -1.81 29.04
N GLY A 96 20.01 -3.14 28.94
CA GLY A 96 20.80 -3.82 27.92
C GLY A 96 20.40 -3.41 26.49
N PHE A 97 19.11 -3.37 26.19
CA PHE A 97 18.60 -2.87 24.91
C PHE A 97 18.95 -1.40 24.64
N ARG A 98 18.87 -0.52 25.65
CA ARG A 98 19.29 0.90 25.49
C ARG A 98 20.78 1.03 25.23
N MET A 99 21.60 0.24 25.91
CA MET A 99 23.04 0.22 25.69
C MET A 99 23.38 -0.15 24.25
N LEU A 100 22.69 -1.12 23.67
CA LEU A 100 22.85 -1.48 22.26
C LEU A 100 22.28 -0.43 21.31
N SER A 101 21.20 0.25 21.71
CA SER A 101 20.56 1.29 20.89
C SER A 101 21.31 2.62 20.83
N CYS A 102 22.35 2.82 21.66
CA CYS A 102 23.09 4.08 21.70
C CYS A 102 24.22 4.19 20.65
N GLY A 103 24.42 3.16 19.81
CA GLY A 103 25.42 3.15 18.73
C GLY A 103 26.87 2.94 19.20
N ARG A 104 27.06 2.63 20.49
CA ARG A 104 28.37 2.37 21.09
C ARG A 104 28.68 0.87 21.12
N THR A 105 29.55 0.43 20.23
CA THR A 105 29.93 -0.99 20.06
C THR A 105 30.73 -1.56 21.24
N ASP A 106 31.43 -0.72 22.00
CA ASP A 106 32.17 -1.08 23.22
C ASP A 106 31.24 -1.59 24.33
N LEU A 107 29.98 -1.17 24.32
CA LEU A 107 28.99 -1.58 25.32
C LEU A 107 28.40 -2.96 25.07
N VAL A 108 28.62 -3.57 23.90
CA VAL A 108 27.98 -4.85 23.52
C VAL A 108 28.24 -5.93 24.56
N LYS A 109 29.48 -6.09 25.00
CA LYS A 109 29.85 -7.10 26.01
C LYS A 109 29.15 -6.89 27.35
N GLN A 110 28.99 -5.64 27.77
CA GLN A 110 28.30 -5.32 29.02
C GLN A 110 26.79 -5.51 28.87
N ALA A 111 26.22 -5.11 27.73
CA ALA A 111 24.80 -5.27 27.43
C ALA A 111 24.37 -6.75 27.41
N VAL A 112 25.18 -7.65 26.83
CA VAL A 112 24.92 -9.10 26.79
C VAL A 112 24.66 -9.66 28.19
N ASN A 113 25.40 -9.22 29.20
CA ASN A 113 25.22 -9.67 30.59
C ASN A 113 23.90 -9.18 31.22
N LEU A 114 23.28 -8.14 30.66
CA LEU A 114 22.05 -7.55 31.17
C LEU A 114 20.80 -8.06 30.45
N LEU A 115 20.94 -8.62 29.25
CA LEU A 115 19.81 -9.04 28.41
C LEU A 115 19.09 -10.32 28.89
N GLY A 116 19.64 -11.01 29.89
CA GLY A 116 19.06 -12.21 30.49
C GLY A 116 19.59 -13.51 29.88
N PRO A 117 18.87 -14.64 30.04
CA PRO A 117 19.37 -15.97 29.68
C PRO A 117 19.61 -16.17 28.18
N ASP A 118 18.81 -15.51 27.33
CA ASP A 118 18.95 -15.58 25.87
C ASP A 118 20.04 -14.62 25.33
N GLY A 119 20.66 -13.83 26.22
CA GLY A 119 21.78 -12.96 25.91
C GLY A 119 21.51 -12.03 24.73
N ILE A 120 22.38 -12.06 23.72
CA ILE A 120 22.27 -11.19 22.54
C ILE A 120 21.05 -11.47 21.65
N ASN A 121 20.40 -12.63 21.84
CA ASN A 121 19.20 -13.06 21.11
C ASN A 121 17.91 -12.81 21.89
N SER A 122 18.00 -12.19 23.08
CA SER A 122 16.82 -11.77 23.83
C SER A 122 15.92 -10.89 22.97
N MET A 123 14.60 -11.11 23.09
CA MET A 123 13.59 -10.30 22.45
C MET A 123 12.96 -9.34 23.45
N ASN A 124 12.63 -8.12 22.99
CA ASN A 124 11.86 -7.18 23.80
C ASN A 124 10.35 -7.45 23.71
N GLU A 125 9.54 -6.55 24.29
CA GLU A 125 8.07 -6.66 24.27
C GLU A 125 7.47 -6.66 22.85
N GLN A 126 8.18 -6.06 21.89
CA GLN A 126 7.80 -6.01 20.47
C GLN A 126 8.29 -7.25 19.70
N GLY A 127 8.91 -8.23 20.38
CA GLY A 127 9.47 -9.41 19.73
C GLY A 127 10.74 -9.12 18.92
N MET A 128 11.37 -7.96 19.14
CA MET A 128 12.53 -7.51 18.37
C MET A 128 13.83 -7.87 19.10
N THR A 129 14.81 -8.39 18.35
CA THR A 129 16.17 -8.62 18.85
C THR A 129 17.04 -7.35 18.72
N PRO A 130 18.17 -7.24 19.44
CA PRO A 130 19.11 -6.15 19.24
C PRO A 130 19.63 -6.04 17.80
N LEU A 131 19.83 -7.17 17.13
CA LEU A 131 20.26 -7.21 15.73
C LEU A 131 19.22 -6.57 14.80
N MET A 132 17.92 -6.84 15.02
CA MET A 132 16.85 -6.19 14.26
C MET A 132 16.85 -4.65 14.46
N TYR A 133 17.11 -4.16 15.68
CA TYR A 133 17.23 -2.71 15.91
C TYR A 133 18.43 -2.09 15.19
N ALA A 134 19.58 -2.77 15.18
CA ALA A 134 20.73 -2.32 14.42
C ALA A 134 20.44 -2.27 12.91
N CYS A 135 19.70 -3.26 12.40
CA CYS A 135 19.24 -3.31 11.00
C CYS A 135 18.28 -2.17 10.65
N VAL A 136 17.30 -1.86 11.51
CA VAL A 136 16.40 -0.71 11.32
C VAL A 136 17.15 0.62 11.26
N ARG A 137 18.21 0.76 12.07
CA ARG A 137 19.02 1.98 12.15
C ARG A 137 20.05 2.13 11.03
N GLY A 138 20.38 1.04 10.33
CA GLY A 138 21.46 1.04 9.35
C GLY A 138 22.85 1.11 9.97
N ASP A 139 23.00 0.70 11.24
CA ASP A 139 24.26 0.78 11.97
C ASP A 139 25.15 -0.42 11.64
N GLU A 140 25.92 -0.32 10.56
CA GLU A 140 26.80 -1.38 10.05
C GLU A 140 27.77 -1.91 11.11
N ALA A 141 28.38 -1.00 11.89
CA ALA A 141 29.34 -1.37 12.91
C ALA A 141 28.68 -2.15 14.06
N MET A 142 27.48 -1.74 14.47
CA MET A 142 26.71 -2.49 15.47
C MET A 142 26.24 -3.84 14.91
N VAL A 143 25.77 -3.90 13.66
CA VAL A 143 25.37 -5.17 13.01
C VAL A 143 26.54 -6.16 13.02
N GLN A 144 27.73 -5.74 12.57
CA GLN A 144 28.93 -6.59 12.58
C GLN A 144 29.25 -7.09 14.00
N MET A 145 29.27 -6.18 14.98
CA MET A 145 29.60 -6.51 16.37
C MET A 145 28.59 -7.46 17.02
N LEU A 146 27.30 -7.33 16.68
CA LEU A 146 26.26 -8.22 17.17
C LEU A 146 26.38 -9.62 16.54
N LEU A 147 26.69 -9.70 15.25
CA LEU A 147 26.95 -10.98 14.57
C LEU A 147 28.20 -11.66 15.13
N ASP A 148 29.29 -10.91 15.36
CA ASP A 148 30.51 -11.41 15.99
C ASP A 148 30.26 -11.90 17.43
N ALA A 149 29.27 -11.32 18.12
CA ALA A 149 28.82 -11.75 19.44
C ALA A 149 27.86 -12.95 19.42
N GLY A 150 27.56 -13.52 18.24
CA GLY A 150 26.70 -14.70 18.09
C GLY A 150 25.21 -14.41 18.00
N ALA A 151 24.82 -13.20 17.55
CA ALA A 151 23.44 -12.91 17.24
C ALA A 151 22.92 -13.80 16.12
N ASP A 152 21.74 -14.37 16.30
CA ASP A 152 21.07 -15.19 15.30
C ASP A 152 20.53 -14.31 14.17
N ILE A 153 21.11 -14.51 12.99
CA ILE A 153 20.81 -13.72 11.80
C ILE A 153 19.41 -13.99 11.26
N ASN A 154 18.87 -15.21 11.45
CA ASN A 154 17.58 -15.63 10.91
C ASN A 154 16.45 -15.57 11.93
N SER A 155 16.69 -14.95 13.09
CA SER A 155 15.64 -14.67 14.06
C SER A 155 14.51 -13.88 13.42
N GLU A 156 13.28 -14.30 13.71
CA GLU A 156 12.06 -13.67 13.21
C GLU A 156 11.21 -13.15 14.38
N VAL A 157 10.49 -12.06 14.14
CA VAL A 157 9.54 -11.52 15.11
C VAL A 157 8.41 -12.55 15.32
N PRO A 158 8.09 -12.95 16.56
CA PRO A 158 7.09 -13.98 16.81
C PRO A 158 5.71 -13.67 16.23
N ASN A 159 5.08 -14.67 15.61
CA ASN A 159 3.71 -14.55 15.11
C ASN A 159 2.65 -14.62 16.23
N THR A 160 3.00 -15.19 17.39
CA THR A 160 2.05 -15.50 18.46
C THR A 160 1.75 -14.30 19.37
N VAL A 161 0.48 -13.91 19.43
CA VAL A 161 -0.02 -12.79 20.27
C VAL A 161 0.04 -13.08 21.77
N HIS A 162 0.03 -14.36 22.17
CA HIS A 162 -0.06 -14.74 23.59
C HIS A 162 1.24 -14.55 24.39
N LYS A 163 2.41 -14.68 23.74
CA LYS A 163 3.72 -14.49 24.38
C LYS A 163 4.23 -13.05 24.27
N HIS A 164 3.87 -12.35 23.19
CA HIS A 164 4.27 -10.97 22.94
C HIS A 164 3.05 -10.15 22.48
N PRO A 165 2.22 -9.65 23.41
CA PRO A 165 0.99 -8.93 23.07
C PRO A 165 1.25 -7.57 22.41
N SER A 166 2.48 -7.05 22.51
CA SER A 166 2.88 -5.76 21.93
C SER A 166 3.52 -5.88 20.55
N VAL A 167 3.55 -7.08 19.93
CA VAL A 167 4.00 -7.26 18.55
C VAL A 167 2.98 -6.67 17.59
N PHE A 168 3.42 -5.70 16.80
CA PHE A 168 2.62 -5.09 15.75
C PHE A 168 2.32 -6.13 14.66
N PRO A 169 1.07 -6.22 14.16
CA PRO A 169 0.71 -7.14 13.08
C PRO A 169 1.67 -7.07 11.88
N GLU A 170 2.09 -5.87 11.49
CA GLU A 170 2.91 -5.60 10.31
C GLU A 170 4.35 -6.11 10.46
N THR A 171 4.84 -6.24 11.70
CA THR A 171 6.20 -6.70 11.99
C THR A 171 6.29 -8.21 12.24
N ARG A 172 5.16 -8.93 12.29
CA ARG A 172 5.19 -10.37 12.58
C ARG A 172 5.94 -11.12 11.49
N GLN A 173 6.75 -12.08 11.92
CA GLN A 173 7.63 -12.88 11.07
C GLN A 173 8.63 -12.02 10.27
N ALA A 174 8.82 -10.74 10.60
CA ALA A 174 9.90 -9.97 10.01
C ALA A 174 11.24 -10.51 10.54
N THR A 175 12.19 -10.72 9.62
CA THR A 175 13.58 -11.07 9.90
C THR A 175 14.46 -9.83 9.90
N THR A 176 15.70 -9.99 10.37
CA THR A 176 16.74 -8.94 10.31
C THR A 176 16.90 -8.38 8.88
N LEU A 177 16.93 -9.26 7.88
CA LEU A 177 17.04 -8.91 6.47
C LEU A 177 15.84 -8.08 5.98
N THR A 178 14.61 -8.48 6.34
CA THR A 178 13.41 -7.71 5.94
C THR A 178 13.41 -6.30 6.53
N PHE A 179 13.88 -6.10 7.76
CA PHE A 179 14.01 -4.76 8.35
C PHE A 179 15.06 -3.90 7.63
N ALA A 180 16.23 -4.48 7.35
CA ALA A 180 17.29 -3.76 6.63
C ALA A 180 16.81 -3.32 5.23
N VAL A 181 16.08 -4.19 4.54
CA VAL A 181 15.51 -3.90 3.21
C VAL A 181 14.38 -2.87 3.28
N LEU A 182 13.44 -3.02 4.22
CA LEU A 182 12.32 -2.08 4.42
C LEU A 182 12.82 -0.65 4.63
N HIS A 183 13.94 -0.48 5.33
CA HIS A 183 14.55 0.82 5.59
C HIS A 183 15.58 1.26 4.54
N GLY A 184 15.85 0.45 3.52
CA GLY A 184 16.72 0.83 2.40
C GLY A 184 18.22 0.77 2.68
N HIS A 185 18.66 0.10 3.75
CA HIS A 185 20.06 0.10 4.19
C HIS A 185 20.91 -0.90 3.41
N VAL A 186 21.29 -0.55 2.17
CA VAL A 186 22.06 -1.43 1.25
C VAL A 186 23.31 -2.04 1.89
N PRO A 187 24.19 -1.30 2.60
CA PRO A 187 25.39 -1.88 3.19
C PRO A 187 25.08 -2.94 4.26
N VAL A 188 24.04 -2.71 5.07
CA VAL A 188 23.59 -3.68 6.07
C VAL A 188 22.99 -4.91 5.40
N VAL A 189 22.20 -4.75 4.33
CA VAL A 189 21.66 -5.87 3.56
C VAL A 189 22.79 -6.71 2.97
N GLN A 190 23.80 -6.08 2.38
CA GLN A 190 25.00 -6.74 1.87
C GLN A 190 25.69 -7.55 2.98
N LEU A 191 25.93 -6.94 4.15
CA LEU A 191 26.57 -7.58 5.30
C LEU A 191 25.77 -8.81 5.77
N LEU A 192 24.45 -8.68 5.94
CA LEU A 192 23.59 -9.78 6.36
C LEU A 192 23.61 -10.95 5.35
N LEU A 193 23.56 -10.64 4.06
CA LEU A 193 23.61 -11.64 3.00
C LEU A 193 24.99 -12.33 2.92
N ASP A 194 26.07 -11.59 3.15
CA ASP A 194 27.44 -12.15 3.24
C ASP A 194 27.59 -13.07 4.46
N ALA A 195 26.88 -12.76 5.55
CA ALA A 195 26.75 -13.60 6.75
C ALA A 195 25.71 -14.74 6.61
N LYS A 196 25.21 -15.02 5.39
CA LYS A 196 24.26 -16.09 5.06
C LYS A 196 22.87 -15.95 5.69
N ALA A 197 22.35 -14.72 5.80
CA ALA A 197 20.93 -14.51 6.05
C ALA A 197 20.08 -15.21 4.97
N ASN A 198 18.91 -15.72 5.36
CA ASN A 198 17.96 -16.29 4.40
C ASN A 198 17.45 -15.18 3.47
N VAL A 199 17.76 -15.31 2.17
CA VAL A 199 17.41 -14.33 1.13
C VAL A 199 15.89 -14.16 1.01
N GLU A 200 15.13 -15.22 1.29
CA GLU A 200 13.66 -15.23 1.26
C GLU A 200 13.02 -14.77 2.58
N GLY A 201 13.83 -14.33 3.56
CA GLY A 201 13.35 -13.87 4.86
C GLY A 201 12.77 -15.00 5.70
N SER A 202 11.52 -14.86 6.15
CA SER A 202 10.83 -15.82 7.03
C SER A 202 10.10 -16.92 6.28
N LEU A 203 10.20 -16.96 4.95
CA LEU A 203 9.48 -17.96 4.17
C LEU A 203 9.98 -19.37 4.51
N GLN A 204 9.03 -20.22 4.88
CA GLN A 204 9.25 -21.63 5.13
C GLN A 204 8.39 -22.45 4.17
N ASP A 205 8.96 -23.54 3.64
CA ASP A 205 8.28 -24.43 2.71
C ASP A 205 6.95 -24.95 3.29
N GLY A 206 5.85 -24.69 2.59
CA GLY A 206 4.54 -25.26 2.89
C GLY A 206 3.64 -24.48 3.87
N MET A 207 4.01 -23.25 4.25
CA MET A 207 3.17 -22.38 5.10
C MET A 207 2.42 -21.31 4.29
N GLU A 208 1.26 -20.86 4.80
CA GLU A 208 0.52 -19.73 4.22
C GLU A 208 1.31 -18.43 4.45
N ASN A 209 1.71 -17.79 3.35
CA ASN A 209 2.63 -16.66 3.37
C ASN A 209 1.89 -15.33 3.51
N TYR A 210 1.89 -14.76 4.73
CA TYR A 210 1.33 -13.44 5.02
C TYR A 210 2.37 -12.31 5.03
N THR A 211 3.66 -12.64 4.98
CA THR A 211 4.76 -11.67 5.00
C THR A 211 5.39 -11.50 3.64
N GLU A 212 5.67 -10.25 3.26
CA GLU A 212 6.40 -9.92 2.05
C GLU A 212 7.87 -10.34 2.19
N THR A 213 8.42 -10.95 1.14
CA THR A 213 9.85 -11.25 1.02
C THR A 213 10.67 -9.96 0.95
N PRO A 214 11.97 -10.05 1.30
CA PRO A 214 12.91 -8.96 1.04
C PRO A 214 12.83 -8.44 -0.42
N LEU A 215 12.73 -9.33 -1.42
CA LEU A 215 12.67 -8.91 -2.82
C LEU A 215 11.37 -8.17 -3.15
N GLN A 216 10.24 -8.62 -2.63
CA GLN A 216 8.94 -7.94 -2.77
C GLN A 216 8.98 -6.54 -2.15
N LEU A 217 9.52 -6.38 -0.94
CA LEU A 217 9.68 -5.08 -0.28
C LEU A 217 10.57 -4.14 -1.10
N ALA A 218 11.71 -4.62 -1.59
CA ALA A 218 12.61 -3.84 -2.44
C ALA A 218 11.94 -3.44 -3.77
N ALA A 219 11.15 -4.34 -4.35
CA ALA A 219 10.42 -4.10 -5.59
C ALA A 219 9.30 -3.07 -5.42
N ALA A 220 8.53 -3.13 -4.33
CA ALA A 220 7.49 -2.17 -4.00
C ALA A 220 8.08 -0.76 -3.70
N ALA A 221 9.23 -0.72 -3.01
CA ALA A 221 9.96 0.52 -2.72
C ALA A 221 10.65 1.12 -3.96
N GLY A 222 10.81 0.36 -5.05
CA GLY A 222 11.51 0.82 -6.25
C GLY A 222 13.03 0.89 -6.08
N ASN A 223 13.59 0.22 -5.07
CA ASN A 223 15.02 0.27 -4.78
C ASN A 223 15.79 -0.68 -5.72
N PHE A 224 16.23 -0.14 -6.86
CA PHE A 224 16.95 -0.89 -7.90
C PHE A 224 18.22 -1.58 -7.38
N GLU A 225 18.95 -0.95 -6.46
CA GLU A 225 20.18 -1.48 -5.91
C GLU A 225 19.90 -2.70 -5.02
N LEU A 226 18.93 -2.60 -4.11
CA LEU A 226 18.50 -3.74 -3.29
C LEU A 226 17.93 -4.88 -4.13
N VAL A 227 17.12 -4.57 -5.15
CA VAL A 227 16.59 -5.59 -6.07
C VAL A 227 17.74 -6.31 -6.78
N SER A 228 18.73 -5.58 -7.28
CA SER A 228 19.89 -6.18 -7.95
C SER A 228 20.68 -7.08 -7.01
N LEU A 229 20.96 -6.60 -5.79
CA LEU A 229 21.67 -7.33 -4.76
C LEU A 229 20.93 -8.62 -4.36
N LEU A 230 19.65 -8.54 -4.03
CA LEU A 230 18.85 -9.70 -3.62
C LEU A 230 18.76 -10.76 -4.73
N LEU A 231 18.55 -10.32 -5.97
CA LEU A 231 18.57 -11.19 -7.13
C LEU A 231 19.93 -11.89 -7.29
N GLU A 232 21.04 -11.17 -7.17
CA GLU A 232 22.39 -11.73 -7.22
C GLU A 232 22.66 -12.79 -6.12
N ARG A 233 21.94 -12.73 -4.99
CA ARG A 233 21.98 -13.75 -3.93
C ARG A 233 20.97 -14.87 -4.11
N GLY A 234 20.23 -14.90 -5.21
CA GLY A 234 19.32 -15.99 -5.55
C GLY A 234 17.87 -15.80 -5.09
N ALA A 235 17.44 -14.57 -4.80
CA ALA A 235 16.04 -14.28 -4.49
C ALA A 235 15.13 -14.64 -5.68
N ASP A 236 14.02 -15.34 -5.42
CA ASP A 236 13.06 -15.73 -6.46
C ASP A 236 11.98 -14.65 -6.67
N PRO A 237 11.96 -13.96 -7.84
CA PRO A 237 10.95 -12.94 -8.13
C PRO A 237 9.54 -13.51 -8.32
N MET A 238 9.40 -14.82 -8.47
CA MET A 238 8.12 -15.51 -8.70
C MET A 238 7.37 -15.84 -7.41
N ILE A 239 8.02 -15.72 -6.25
CA ILE A 239 7.35 -15.94 -4.98
C ILE A 239 6.29 -14.86 -4.79
N GLY A 240 5.04 -15.32 -4.61
CA GLY A 240 3.89 -14.50 -4.28
C GLY A 240 3.52 -14.69 -2.81
N THR A 241 3.03 -13.61 -2.20
CA THR A 241 2.52 -13.62 -0.83
C THR A 241 1.09 -13.08 -0.80
N MET A 242 0.31 -13.51 0.18
CA MET A 242 -1.08 -13.09 0.34
C MET A 242 -1.14 -11.76 1.08
N TYR A 243 -1.86 -10.77 0.54
CA TYR A 243 -2.12 -9.53 1.26
C TYR A 243 -3.06 -9.79 2.45
N ARG A 244 -2.63 -9.40 3.66
CA ARG A 244 -3.35 -9.65 4.93
C ARG A 244 -4.71 -8.93 5.06
N ASN A 245 -5.04 -8.06 4.12
CA ASN A 245 -6.33 -7.38 4.09
C ASN A 245 -7.37 -8.35 3.52
N GLY A 246 -8.09 -9.05 4.41
CA GLY A 246 -9.18 -9.99 4.11
C GLY A 246 -10.42 -9.38 3.40
N ILE A 247 -10.21 -8.47 2.46
CA ILE A 247 -11.22 -7.87 1.58
C ILE A 247 -10.80 -8.02 0.10
N SER A 248 -9.75 -8.78 -0.23
CA SER A 248 -9.55 -9.15 -1.63
C SER A 248 -10.48 -10.32 -1.98
N THR A 249 -11.73 -10.00 -2.28
CA THR A 249 -12.66 -10.89 -2.99
C THR A 249 -12.44 -10.84 -4.52
N ALA A 250 -11.29 -10.32 -4.97
CA ALA A 250 -10.87 -10.46 -6.36
C ALA A 250 -10.32 -11.89 -6.56
N PRO A 251 -10.73 -12.63 -7.60
CA PRO A 251 -10.24 -13.98 -7.88
C PRO A 251 -8.76 -14.06 -8.32
N GLN A 252 -7.91 -13.09 -7.98
CA GLN A 252 -6.58 -12.95 -8.57
C GLN A 252 -5.46 -12.77 -7.53
N GLY A 253 -4.78 -13.89 -7.25
CA GLY A 253 -3.32 -14.00 -7.20
C GLY A 253 -2.57 -13.51 -5.96
N ASP A 254 -1.55 -14.28 -5.56
CA ASP A 254 -0.52 -13.85 -4.62
C ASP A 254 0.37 -12.79 -5.30
N MET A 255 0.56 -11.62 -4.68
CA MET A 255 1.24 -10.51 -5.36
C MET A 255 2.76 -10.73 -5.32
N ASN A 256 3.35 -11.18 -6.43
CA ASN A 256 4.78 -11.39 -6.57
C ASN A 256 5.58 -10.08 -6.82
N SER A 257 6.91 -10.21 -6.96
CA SER A 257 7.79 -9.05 -7.13
C SER A 257 7.55 -8.28 -8.44
N TYR A 258 7.12 -8.97 -9.51
CA TYR A 258 6.77 -8.31 -10.78
C TYR A 258 5.52 -7.45 -10.63
N SER A 259 4.49 -7.98 -9.97
CA SER A 259 3.24 -7.25 -9.77
C SER A 259 3.42 -6.06 -8.82
N LEU A 260 4.24 -6.17 -7.77
CA LEU A 260 4.59 -5.02 -6.92
C LEU A 260 5.33 -3.92 -7.68
N ALA A 261 6.38 -4.27 -8.44
CA ALA A 261 7.11 -3.29 -9.25
C ALA A 261 6.19 -2.62 -10.28
N ALA A 262 5.26 -3.38 -10.86
CA ALA A 262 4.30 -2.90 -11.84
C ALA A 262 3.20 -2.02 -11.21
N ALA A 263 2.67 -2.39 -10.04
CA ALA A 263 1.66 -1.65 -9.30
C ALA A 263 2.15 -0.26 -8.84
N HIS A 264 3.43 -0.15 -8.51
CA HIS A 264 4.06 1.10 -8.06
C HIS A 264 4.79 1.88 -9.16
N GLY A 265 4.81 1.38 -10.40
CA GLY A 265 5.36 2.12 -11.54
C GLY A 265 6.87 2.09 -11.67
N HIS A 266 7.54 1.17 -10.99
CA HIS A 266 9.01 1.05 -10.98
C HIS A 266 9.51 0.30 -12.21
N ARG A 267 9.44 0.95 -13.39
CA ARG A 267 9.75 0.34 -14.70
C ARG A 267 11.19 -0.17 -14.82
N ASN A 268 12.16 0.52 -14.22
CA ASN A 268 13.57 0.09 -14.17
C ASN A 268 13.77 -1.17 -13.33
N VAL A 269 13.12 -1.24 -12.16
CA VAL A 269 13.09 -2.44 -11.31
C VAL A 269 12.40 -3.60 -12.02
N PHE A 270 11.26 -3.36 -12.65
CA PHE A 270 10.53 -4.36 -13.43
C PHE A 270 11.42 -5.00 -14.50
N ARG A 271 12.19 -4.19 -15.24
CA ARG A 271 13.15 -4.69 -16.23
C ARG A 271 14.31 -5.45 -15.61
N ARG A 272 14.79 -5.03 -14.44
CA ARG A 272 15.84 -5.76 -13.71
C ARG A 272 15.36 -7.15 -13.31
N LEU A 273 14.14 -7.26 -12.78
CA LEU A 273 13.52 -8.56 -12.44
C LEU A 273 13.46 -9.48 -13.66
N LEU A 274 13.04 -8.96 -14.82
CA LEU A 274 13.01 -9.73 -16.08
C LEU A 274 14.40 -10.22 -16.52
N SER A 275 15.42 -9.36 -16.40
CA SER A 275 16.79 -9.66 -16.85
C SER A 275 17.48 -10.79 -16.07
N HIS A 276 17.04 -11.05 -14.83
CA HIS A 276 17.73 -11.98 -13.94
C HIS A 276 17.29 -13.43 -14.08
N THR A 277 16.17 -13.67 -14.77
CA THR A 277 15.57 -15.00 -14.90
C THR A 277 16.36 -16.01 -15.76
N ASP A 278 17.39 -15.57 -16.49
CA ASP A 278 18.17 -16.45 -17.39
C ASP A 278 19.43 -17.06 -16.76
N LYS A 279 19.86 -16.63 -15.56
CA LYS A 279 21.18 -17.01 -15.01
C LYS A 279 21.16 -18.13 -13.95
N GLY A 280 20.00 -18.49 -13.42
CA GLY A 280 19.91 -19.32 -12.19
C GLY A 280 19.83 -20.83 -12.36
N LYS A 281 19.76 -21.39 -13.58
CA LYS A 281 19.62 -22.84 -13.81
C LYS A 281 20.65 -23.46 -14.75
N GLY A 282 21.64 -22.69 -15.23
CA GLY A 282 22.56 -23.13 -16.28
C GLY A 282 23.86 -23.81 -15.81
N ASP A 283 24.27 -23.65 -14.55
CA ASP A 283 25.65 -23.98 -14.14
C ASP A 283 25.79 -25.16 -13.17
N VAL A 284 24.73 -25.95 -12.96
CA VAL A 284 24.85 -27.25 -12.30
C VAL A 284 24.33 -28.31 -13.26
N LEU A 285 25.21 -28.78 -14.14
CA LEU A 285 24.99 -30.03 -14.86
C LEU A 285 24.63 -31.09 -13.82
N SER A 286 23.41 -31.62 -13.89
CA SER A 286 22.98 -32.63 -12.92
C SER A 286 23.83 -33.90 -13.14
N LEU A 287 24.08 -34.66 -12.07
CA LEU A 287 24.76 -35.95 -12.19
C LEU A 287 24.04 -36.88 -13.20
N GLU A 288 22.75 -36.65 -13.43
CA GLU A 288 21.93 -37.32 -14.45
C GLU A 288 22.33 -36.93 -15.89
N GLU A 289 22.68 -35.67 -16.17
CA GLU A 289 23.20 -35.24 -17.47
C GLU A 289 24.58 -35.84 -17.77
N ILE A 290 25.44 -35.97 -16.75
CA ILE A 290 26.75 -36.64 -16.89
C ILE A 290 26.57 -38.15 -17.15
N LEU A 291 25.52 -38.77 -16.60
CA LEU A 291 25.25 -40.20 -16.74
C LEU A 291 24.37 -40.54 -17.96
N ALA A 292 23.68 -39.56 -18.56
CA ALA A 292 22.79 -39.75 -19.71
C ALA A 292 23.50 -39.78 -21.07
N GLU A 293 24.80 -39.45 -21.15
CA GLU A 293 25.58 -39.58 -22.40
C GLU A 293 25.76 -41.03 -22.89
N GLY A 294 25.29 -42.03 -22.13
CA GLY A 294 25.49 -43.47 -22.42
C GLY A 294 24.26 -44.29 -22.82
N SER A 295 23.04 -43.74 -22.85
CA SER A 295 21.85 -44.56 -23.17
C SER A 295 20.81 -43.83 -24.01
N GLU A 296 20.79 -44.14 -25.31
CA GLU A 296 19.64 -43.89 -26.17
C GLU A 296 18.49 -44.80 -25.74
N LEU A 297 17.44 -44.25 -25.11
CA LEU A 297 16.06 -44.71 -25.24
C LEU A 297 15.08 -43.71 -24.58
N GLU A 298 13.98 -43.49 -25.28
CA GLU A 298 12.92 -42.51 -25.05
C GLU A 298 12.43 -42.43 -23.60
N SER A 299 12.81 -41.35 -22.90
CA SER A 299 12.04 -40.84 -21.76
C SER A 299 11.97 -39.32 -21.88
N LYS A 300 10.75 -38.76 -21.84
CA LYS A 300 10.56 -37.30 -21.81
C LYS A 300 11.21 -36.79 -20.52
N SER A 301 12.32 -36.08 -20.67
CA SER A 301 13.14 -35.60 -19.57
C SER A 301 12.36 -34.68 -18.62
N SER A 302 12.60 -34.83 -17.32
CA SER A 302 12.10 -33.96 -16.24
C SER A 302 12.36 -32.47 -16.53
N SER A 303 13.50 -32.17 -17.16
CA SER A 303 13.92 -30.83 -17.56
C SER A 303 12.98 -30.11 -18.54
N GLN A 304 12.36 -30.80 -19.50
CA GLN A 304 11.40 -30.17 -20.43
C GLN A 304 10.09 -29.82 -19.72
N VAL A 305 9.68 -30.64 -18.76
CA VAL A 305 8.47 -30.40 -17.97
C VAL A 305 8.66 -29.18 -17.05
N ASP A 306 9.84 -29.03 -16.45
CA ASP A 306 10.18 -27.90 -15.58
C ASP A 306 10.34 -26.57 -16.33
N LEU A 307 10.89 -26.58 -17.55
CA LEU A 307 10.94 -25.42 -18.45
C LEU A 307 9.53 -24.95 -18.85
N ILE A 308 8.65 -25.89 -19.21
CA ILE A 308 7.24 -25.59 -19.56
C ILE A 308 6.46 -25.09 -18.34
N ARG A 309 6.68 -25.69 -17.16
CA ARG A 309 6.05 -25.29 -15.90
C ARG A 309 6.50 -23.89 -15.46
N SER A 310 7.79 -23.59 -15.58
CA SER A 310 8.36 -22.27 -15.30
C SER A 310 7.82 -21.20 -16.25
N GLY A 311 7.67 -21.52 -17.54
CA GLY A 311 7.06 -20.62 -18.53
C GLY A 311 5.61 -20.26 -18.23
N LYS A 312 4.79 -21.24 -17.80
CA LYS A 312 3.40 -20.99 -17.40
C LYS A 312 3.30 -20.13 -16.13
N ALA A 313 4.14 -20.39 -15.13
CA ALA A 313 4.19 -19.59 -13.91
C ALA A 313 4.60 -18.14 -14.23
N LYS A 314 5.65 -17.96 -15.04
CA LYS A 314 6.11 -16.63 -15.50
C LYS A 314 5.01 -15.87 -16.25
N LEU A 315 4.31 -16.54 -17.16
CA LEU A 315 3.18 -15.93 -17.86
C LEU A 315 2.07 -15.50 -16.90
N LYS A 316 1.76 -16.29 -15.88
CA LYS A 316 0.76 -15.93 -14.85
C LYS A 316 1.21 -14.68 -14.08
N ALA A 317 2.45 -14.65 -13.60
CA ALA A 317 2.99 -13.49 -12.89
C ALA A 317 2.99 -12.22 -13.74
N LEU A 318 3.33 -12.32 -15.03
CA LEU A 318 3.30 -11.19 -15.95
C LEU A 318 1.88 -10.72 -16.28
N LYS A 319 0.90 -11.63 -16.36
CA LYS A 319 -0.53 -11.25 -16.48
C LYS A 319 -1.00 -10.47 -15.25
N GLU A 320 -0.64 -10.90 -14.05
CA GLU A 320 -0.94 -10.18 -12.81
C GLU A 320 -0.25 -8.80 -12.79
N ALA A 321 1.02 -8.73 -13.18
CA ALA A 321 1.73 -7.45 -13.30
C ALA A 321 1.12 -6.51 -14.35
N MET A 322 0.63 -7.05 -15.48
CA MET A 322 -0.09 -6.30 -16.49
C MET A 322 -1.38 -5.71 -15.92
N TYR A 323 -2.13 -6.50 -15.15
CA TYR A 323 -3.33 -6.06 -14.45
C TYR A 323 -3.04 -4.89 -13.51
N HIS A 324 -2.09 -5.07 -12.59
CA HIS A 324 -1.79 -4.04 -11.59
C HIS A 324 -1.20 -2.76 -12.21
N SER A 325 -0.34 -2.87 -13.22
CA SER A 325 0.17 -1.69 -13.93
C SER A 325 -0.93 -0.93 -14.66
N ALA A 326 -1.90 -1.62 -15.26
CA ALA A 326 -3.02 -0.98 -15.94
C ALA A 326 -3.93 -0.24 -14.94
N GLU A 327 -4.34 -0.89 -13.86
CA GLU A 327 -5.19 -0.33 -12.80
C GLU A 327 -4.59 0.92 -12.13
N HIS A 328 -3.26 0.94 -11.95
CA HIS A 328 -2.56 2.08 -11.34
C HIS A 328 -2.09 3.13 -12.37
N GLY A 329 -2.41 2.96 -13.66
CA GLY A 329 -2.09 3.92 -14.71
C GLY A 329 -0.62 3.94 -15.16
N HIS A 330 0.13 2.88 -14.90
CA HIS A 330 1.53 2.70 -15.31
C HIS A 330 1.65 2.09 -16.72
N VAL A 331 1.04 2.78 -17.70
CA VAL A 331 0.92 2.35 -19.10
C VAL A 331 2.24 1.90 -19.75
N ASP A 332 3.36 2.58 -19.48
CA ASP A 332 4.64 2.20 -20.11
C ASP A 332 5.12 0.80 -19.66
N ILE A 333 4.79 0.39 -18.43
CA ILE A 333 5.04 -0.98 -17.95
C ILE A 333 4.07 -1.94 -18.64
N THR A 334 2.78 -1.59 -18.73
CA THR A 334 1.78 -2.44 -19.38
C THR A 334 2.14 -2.72 -20.85
N ILE A 335 2.61 -1.71 -21.59
CA ILE A 335 3.10 -1.86 -22.96
C ILE A 335 4.39 -2.69 -23.02
N ASP A 336 5.33 -2.49 -22.09
CA ASP A 336 6.53 -3.33 -21.99
C ASP A 336 6.11 -4.81 -21.78
N ILE A 337 5.14 -5.10 -20.91
CA ILE A 337 4.65 -6.47 -20.68
C ILE A 337 3.94 -7.03 -21.92
N ARG A 338 3.13 -6.22 -22.60
CA ARG A 338 2.49 -6.60 -23.86
C ARG A 338 3.52 -7.01 -24.92
N SER A 339 4.65 -6.31 -24.98
CA SER A 339 5.75 -6.61 -25.91
C SER A 339 6.45 -7.95 -25.62
N LEU A 340 6.31 -8.48 -24.40
CA LEU A 340 6.77 -9.83 -24.02
C LEU A 340 5.82 -10.94 -24.46
N GLY A 341 4.73 -10.62 -25.16
CA GLY A 341 3.77 -11.59 -25.68
C GLY A 341 2.61 -11.93 -24.73
N VAL A 342 2.46 -11.19 -23.63
CA VAL A 342 1.27 -11.32 -22.78
C VAL A 342 0.06 -10.74 -23.53
N PRO A 343 -1.03 -11.50 -23.73
CA PRO A 343 -2.20 -11.02 -24.44
C PRO A 343 -2.95 -9.98 -23.61
N TRP A 344 -3.62 -9.06 -24.30
CA TRP A 344 -4.55 -8.13 -23.66
C TRP A 344 -5.72 -8.90 -23.04
N THR A 345 -6.11 -8.51 -21.83
CA THR A 345 -7.49 -8.70 -21.39
C THR A 345 -8.28 -7.45 -21.76
N LEU A 346 -9.60 -7.58 -21.89
CA LEU A 346 -10.45 -6.42 -22.18
C LEU A 346 -10.23 -5.29 -21.17
N HIS A 347 -10.19 -5.63 -19.88
CA HIS A 347 -9.98 -4.70 -18.78
C HIS A 347 -8.61 -3.99 -18.86
N THR A 348 -7.50 -4.73 -19.01
CA THR A 348 -6.15 -4.14 -19.08
C THR A 348 -5.96 -3.25 -20.29
N TRP A 349 -6.54 -3.62 -21.44
CA TRP A 349 -6.57 -2.78 -22.63
C TRP A 349 -7.38 -1.51 -22.39
N LEU A 350 -8.56 -1.63 -21.78
CA LEU A 350 -9.45 -0.51 -21.54
C LEU A 350 -8.85 0.51 -20.58
N GLU A 351 -8.30 0.07 -19.46
CA GLU A 351 -7.64 0.95 -18.48
C GLU A 351 -6.37 1.58 -19.04
N SER A 352 -5.62 0.84 -19.88
CA SER A 352 -4.49 1.41 -20.62
C SER A 352 -4.93 2.51 -21.60
N LEU A 353 -6.02 2.28 -22.35
CA LEU A 353 -6.59 3.25 -23.27
C LEU A 353 -7.11 4.48 -22.54
N ARG A 354 -7.81 4.27 -21.42
CA ARG A 354 -8.30 5.33 -20.53
C ARG A 354 -7.16 6.20 -20.05
N THR A 355 -6.12 5.58 -19.50
CA THR A 355 -4.94 6.28 -18.99
C THR A 355 -4.24 7.06 -20.10
N CYS A 356 -4.04 6.47 -21.28
CA CYS A 356 -3.46 7.15 -22.44
C CYS A 356 -4.28 8.37 -22.89
N PHE A 357 -5.61 8.26 -22.84
CA PHE A 357 -6.52 9.35 -23.20
C PHE A 357 -6.41 10.52 -22.22
N HIS A 358 -6.44 10.25 -20.91
CA HIS A 358 -6.30 11.26 -19.87
C HIS A 358 -4.92 11.94 -19.91
N GLN A 359 -3.86 11.19 -20.21
CA GLN A 359 -2.50 11.72 -20.36
C GLN A 359 -2.22 12.32 -21.75
N HIS A 360 -3.22 12.34 -22.65
CA HIS A 360 -3.11 12.86 -24.01
C HIS A 360 -2.00 12.22 -24.88
N ARG A 361 -1.68 10.94 -24.63
CA ARG A 361 -0.61 10.19 -25.34
C ARG A 361 -1.11 9.61 -26.66
N ARG A 362 -1.33 10.49 -27.65
CA ARG A 362 -1.91 10.14 -28.97
C ARG A 362 -1.26 8.94 -29.69
N PRO A 363 0.08 8.79 -29.73
CA PRO A 363 0.69 7.64 -30.41
C PRO A 363 0.33 6.30 -29.76
N LEU A 364 0.21 6.27 -28.43
CA LEU A 364 -0.19 5.06 -27.70
C LEU A 364 -1.67 4.77 -27.89
N ILE A 365 -2.53 5.80 -27.92
CA ILE A 365 -3.96 5.62 -28.25
C ILE A 365 -4.09 4.95 -29.62
N GLN A 366 -3.39 5.45 -30.63
CA GLN A 366 -3.44 4.87 -31.98
C GLN A 366 -2.92 3.42 -32.02
N GLY A 367 -1.88 3.11 -31.24
CA GLY A 367 -1.37 1.74 -31.10
C GLY A 367 -2.38 0.80 -30.44
N LEU A 368 -2.94 1.22 -29.29
CA LEU A 368 -3.91 0.43 -28.54
C LEU A 368 -5.19 0.17 -29.34
N LEU A 369 -5.72 1.17 -30.05
CA LEU A 369 -6.89 0.98 -30.90
C LEU A 369 -6.63 -0.01 -32.05
N LYS A 370 -5.40 -0.06 -32.57
CA LYS A 370 -5.02 -1.06 -33.59
C LYS A 370 -5.03 -2.48 -33.03
N GLU A 371 -4.68 -2.65 -31.75
CA GLU A 371 -4.57 -3.96 -31.09
C GLU A 371 -5.88 -4.47 -30.50
N PHE A 372 -7.01 -3.74 -30.63
CA PHE A 372 -8.31 -4.21 -30.15
C PHE A 372 -8.69 -5.58 -30.74
N SER A 373 -8.33 -5.85 -32.00
CA SER A 373 -8.59 -7.14 -32.65
C SER A 373 -7.81 -8.32 -32.06
N CYS A 374 -6.85 -8.08 -31.16
CA CYS A 374 -6.18 -9.13 -30.39
C CYS A 374 -7.00 -9.63 -29.21
N ILE A 375 -8.09 -8.94 -28.85
CA ILE A 375 -9.01 -9.37 -27.79
C ILE A 375 -10.08 -10.24 -28.45
N GLU A 376 -10.21 -11.48 -27.98
CA GLU A 376 -11.20 -12.43 -28.51
C GLU A 376 -12.62 -12.01 -28.10
N GLU A 377 -13.60 -12.27 -28.96
CA GLU A 377 -15.00 -11.87 -28.73
C GLU A 377 -15.60 -12.54 -27.47
N GLU A 378 -15.07 -13.70 -27.07
CA GLU A 378 -15.46 -14.41 -25.84
C GLU A 378 -15.07 -13.64 -24.56
N GLU A 379 -14.06 -12.77 -24.63
CA GLU A 379 -13.61 -11.92 -23.52
C GLU A 379 -14.42 -10.61 -23.40
N TYR A 380 -15.41 -10.39 -24.28
CA TYR A 380 -16.24 -9.20 -24.22
C TYR A 380 -17.20 -9.24 -23.02
N THR A 381 -16.94 -8.39 -22.04
CA THR A 381 -17.77 -8.25 -20.83
C THR A 381 -18.69 -7.02 -20.91
N GLU A 382 -19.61 -6.88 -19.95
CA GLU A 382 -20.48 -5.70 -19.80
C GLU A 382 -19.67 -4.39 -19.65
N GLU A 383 -18.41 -4.48 -19.22
CA GLU A 383 -17.48 -3.35 -19.10
C GLU A 383 -17.23 -2.67 -20.46
N LEU A 384 -17.21 -3.44 -21.56
CA LEU A 384 -17.06 -2.88 -22.90
C LEU A 384 -18.21 -1.93 -23.24
N ILE A 385 -19.44 -2.25 -22.80
CA ILE A 385 -20.63 -1.44 -23.08
C ILE A 385 -20.71 -0.25 -22.13
N THR A 386 -20.51 -0.49 -20.84
CA THR A 386 -20.70 0.50 -19.77
C THR A 386 -19.57 1.51 -19.66
N HIS A 387 -18.33 1.10 -19.96
CA HIS A 387 -17.13 1.93 -19.82
C HIS A 387 -16.35 2.07 -21.13
N GLY A 388 -16.26 1.00 -21.93
CA GLY A 388 -15.49 0.97 -23.18
C GLY A 388 -16.05 1.87 -24.28
N LEU A 389 -17.30 1.65 -24.70
CA LEU A 389 -17.97 2.44 -25.72
C LEU A 389 -18.04 3.93 -25.36
N PRO A 390 -18.43 4.33 -24.13
CA PRO A 390 -18.39 5.74 -23.75
C PRO A 390 -17.00 6.37 -23.88
N LEU A 391 -15.95 5.67 -23.44
CA LEU A 391 -14.58 6.15 -23.58
C LEU A 391 -14.19 6.31 -25.07
N MET A 392 -14.50 5.33 -25.90
CA MET A 392 -14.22 5.38 -27.34
C MET A 392 -14.95 6.55 -28.04
N PHE A 393 -16.20 6.82 -27.68
CA PHE A 393 -16.92 7.99 -28.19
C PHE A 393 -16.34 9.31 -27.68
N GLN A 394 -15.86 9.36 -26.43
CA GLN A 394 -15.15 10.52 -25.90
C GLN A 394 -13.84 10.77 -26.66
N ILE A 395 -13.07 9.72 -26.94
CA ILE A 395 -11.85 9.79 -27.77
C ILE A 395 -12.20 10.29 -29.17
N LEU A 396 -13.25 9.75 -29.80
CA LEU A 396 -13.71 10.18 -31.13
C LEU A 396 -14.08 11.67 -31.13
N ARG A 397 -14.83 12.12 -30.13
CA ARG A 397 -15.25 13.52 -30.00
C ARG A 397 -14.08 14.47 -29.77
N ALA A 398 -13.09 14.06 -28.98
CA ALA A 398 -11.93 14.87 -28.66
C ALA A 398 -10.85 14.85 -29.75
N SER A 399 -10.79 13.78 -30.55
CA SER A 399 -9.76 13.59 -31.56
C SER A 399 -10.07 14.34 -32.86
N LYS A 400 -9.07 15.07 -33.37
CA LYS A 400 -9.06 15.61 -34.74
C LYS A 400 -8.20 14.76 -35.69
N ASN A 401 -7.71 13.61 -35.23
CA ASN A 401 -6.83 12.73 -35.99
C ASN A 401 -7.68 11.70 -36.75
N GLU A 402 -7.64 11.78 -38.08
CA GLU A 402 -8.38 10.88 -38.97
C GLU A 402 -8.04 9.40 -38.75
N VAL A 403 -6.78 9.07 -38.42
CA VAL A 403 -6.35 7.68 -38.19
C VAL A 403 -7.05 7.11 -36.95
N ILE A 404 -7.14 7.89 -35.87
CA ILE A 404 -7.86 7.49 -34.67
C ILE A 404 -9.35 7.29 -34.97
N SER A 405 -9.95 8.21 -35.74
CA SER A 405 -11.35 8.10 -36.16
C SER A 405 -11.62 6.86 -37.00
N GLN A 406 -10.73 6.52 -37.93
CA GLN A 406 -10.83 5.31 -38.76
C GLN A 406 -10.70 4.04 -37.92
N GLN A 407 -9.76 3.99 -36.99
CA GLN A 407 -9.59 2.83 -36.09
C GLN A 407 -10.82 2.64 -35.19
N LEU A 408 -11.36 3.71 -34.60
CA LEU A 408 -12.58 3.64 -33.82
C LEU A 408 -13.77 3.17 -34.66
N SER A 409 -13.89 3.65 -35.89
CA SER A 409 -14.91 3.16 -36.82
C SER A 409 -14.78 1.67 -37.12
N ALA A 410 -13.55 1.16 -37.25
CA ALA A 410 -13.31 -0.27 -37.45
C ALA A 410 -13.75 -1.08 -36.22
N ILE A 411 -13.39 -0.63 -35.02
CA ILE A 411 -13.81 -1.27 -33.76
C ILE A 411 -15.34 -1.27 -33.63
N PHE A 412 -16.01 -0.14 -33.87
CA PHE A 412 -17.48 -0.09 -33.80
C PHE A 412 -18.15 -1.02 -34.80
N THR A 413 -17.58 -1.14 -36.01
CA THR A 413 -18.09 -2.07 -37.01
C THR A 413 -17.90 -3.52 -36.57
N GLN A 414 -16.73 -3.85 -36.00
CA GLN A 414 -16.44 -5.16 -35.45
C GLN A 414 -17.42 -5.52 -34.31
N CYS A 415 -17.62 -4.61 -33.36
CA CYS A 415 -18.55 -4.83 -32.23
C CYS A 415 -20.02 -4.92 -32.65
N TYR A 416 -20.41 -4.24 -33.73
CA TYR A 416 -21.78 -4.32 -34.26
C TYR A 416 -22.05 -5.63 -35.02
N GLY A 417 -21.01 -6.22 -35.60
CA GLY A 417 -21.10 -7.45 -36.37
C GLY A 417 -21.62 -7.24 -37.80
N PRO A 418 -21.94 -8.33 -38.53
CA PRO A 418 -22.26 -8.31 -39.96
C PRO A 418 -23.66 -7.78 -40.29
N TYR A 419 -24.40 -7.30 -39.29
CA TYR A 419 -25.77 -6.83 -39.48
C TYR A 419 -25.78 -5.45 -40.15
N PRO A 420 -26.76 -5.16 -41.01
CA PRO A 420 -26.88 -3.84 -41.61
C PRO A 420 -27.19 -2.80 -40.52
N ILE A 421 -26.47 -1.68 -40.52
CA ILE A 421 -26.77 -0.56 -39.63
C ILE A 421 -28.22 -0.13 -39.89
N PRO A 422 -29.11 -0.18 -38.89
CA PRO A 422 -30.50 0.22 -39.03
C PRO A 422 -30.51 1.66 -39.52
N LYS A 423 -31.43 2.00 -40.44
CA LYS A 423 -31.59 3.39 -40.87
C LYS A 423 -31.80 4.23 -39.61
N LEU A 424 -30.86 5.14 -39.33
CA LEU A 424 -30.96 6.11 -38.26
C LEU A 424 -32.15 7.01 -38.57
N THR A 425 -33.33 6.63 -38.09
CA THR A 425 -34.47 7.54 -38.04
C THR A 425 -34.10 8.66 -37.09
N GLU A 426 -33.98 9.88 -37.58
CA GLU A 426 -33.96 11.06 -36.73
C GLU A 426 -35.08 10.93 -35.71
N ILE A 427 -34.74 10.97 -34.43
CA ILE A 427 -35.72 11.09 -33.35
C ILE A 427 -36.33 12.48 -33.50
N LYS A 428 -37.34 12.59 -34.37
CA LYS A 428 -38.19 13.76 -34.45
C LYS A 428 -38.85 13.85 -33.07
N ARG A 429 -38.52 14.88 -32.30
CA ARG A 429 -39.24 15.25 -31.07
C ARG A 429 -40.72 15.38 -31.41
N LYS A 430 -41.46 14.29 -31.32
CA LYS A 430 -42.90 14.25 -31.50
C LYS A 430 -43.50 14.05 -30.13
N GLN A 431 -44.19 15.09 -29.69
CA GLN A 431 -45.13 15.05 -28.59
C GLN A 431 -46.21 14.03 -28.97
N THR A 432 -46.11 12.79 -28.47
CA THR A 432 -47.14 11.78 -28.69
C THR A 432 -47.54 11.13 -27.39
N SER A 433 -48.69 11.59 -26.90
CA SER A 433 -49.68 10.75 -26.24
C SER A 433 -49.91 9.47 -27.03
N ARG A 434 -49.46 8.32 -26.52
CA ARG A 434 -50.27 7.11 -26.27
C ARG A 434 -49.37 5.93 -25.91
N LEU A 435 -49.80 5.26 -24.83
CA LEU A 435 -49.28 4.05 -24.22
C LEU A 435 -49.01 2.92 -25.22
N GLY A 436 -47.80 2.38 -25.18
CA GLY A 436 -47.39 1.09 -25.73
C GLY A 436 -45.92 0.87 -25.39
N ASP A 437 -45.64 -0.17 -24.59
CA ASP A 437 -44.32 -0.62 -24.09
C ASP A 437 -43.76 0.07 -22.84
N TYR A 438 -44.18 -0.46 -21.68
CA TYR A 438 -43.88 0.03 -20.32
C TYR A 438 -42.39 0.14 -19.96
N HIS A 439 -41.45 -0.49 -20.69
CA HIS A 439 -40.02 -0.42 -20.39
C HIS A 439 -39.27 0.67 -21.19
N SER A 440 -39.67 0.96 -22.43
CA SER A 440 -39.14 2.11 -23.20
C SER A 440 -39.75 3.41 -22.71
N LEU A 441 -41.04 3.40 -22.36
CA LEU A 441 -41.75 4.57 -21.83
C LEU A 441 -41.13 5.12 -20.53
N LEU A 442 -40.57 4.27 -19.66
CA LEU A 442 -39.97 4.74 -18.40
C LEU A 442 -38.67 5.50 -18.62
N LEU A 443 -37.83 5.05 -19.56
CA LEU A 443 -36.60 5.73 -19.96
C LEU A 443 -36.90 6.99 -20.77
N ASP A 444 -37.86 6.94 -21.70
CA ASP A 444 -38.29 8.10 -22.47
C ASP A 444 -38.95 9.17 -21.58
N LEU A 445 -39.77 8.78 -20.60
CA LEU A 445 -40.31 9.69 -19.59
C LEU A 445 -39.20 10.27 -18.71
N PHE A 446 -38.22 9.45 -18.28
CA PHE A 446 -37.08 9.93 -17.49
C PHE A 446 -36.27 11.01 -18.24
N TYR A 447 -35.97 10.78 -19.53
CA TYR A 447 -35.28 11.77 -20.37
C TYR A 447 -36.15 12.99 -20.70
N LEU A 448 -37.46 12.83 -20.91
CA LEU A 448 -38.37 13.95 -21.15
C LEU A 448 -38.47 14.89 -19.93
N PHE A 449 -38.53 14.32 -18.72
CA PHE A 449 -38.65 15.05 -17.45
C PHE A 449 -37.34 15.73 -17.00
N LEU A 450 -36.18 15.15 -17.30
CA LEU A 450 -34.88 15.79 -17.03
C LEU A 450 -34.57 16.95 -17.99
N SER A 451 -35.21 16.96 -19.17
CA SER A 451 -34.95 17.95 -20.23
C SER A 451 -35.83 19.19 -20.15
N ASP A 452 -36.93 19.16 -19.40
CA ASP A 452 -37.89 20.27 -19.29
C ASP A 452 -37.82 20.91 -17.89
N PRO A 453 -37.28 22.15 -17.77
CA PRO A 453 -37.15 22.87 -16.51
C PRO A 453 -38.47 23.09 -15.76
N HIS A 454 -39.61 22.95 -16.43
CA HIS A 454 -40.93 23.17 -15.83
C HIS A 454 -41.36 22.09 -14.82
N PHE A 455 -40.73 20.91 -14.86
CA PHE A 455 -41.06 19.77 -13.98
C PHE A 455 -40.15 19.65 -12.76
N LEU A 456 -39.01 20.35 -12.75
CA LEU A 456 -38.05 20.33 -11.65
C LEU A 456 -38.40 21.43 -10.63
N ASN A 457 -38.50 21.07 -9.34
CA ASN A 457 -38.84 22.01 -8.27
C ASN A 457 -40.22 22.70 -8.42
N ASN A 458 -41.18 22.01 -9.03
CA ASN A 458 -42.54 22.51 -9.21
C ASN A 458 -43.48 21.97 -8.12
N LYS A 459 -44.02 22.86 -7.29
CA LYS A 459 -44.89 22.55 -6.16
C LYS A 459 -46.20 21.88 -6.57
N ASP A 460 -46.78 22.30 -7.69
CA ASP A 460 -48.13 21.85 -8.09
C ASP A 460 -48.13 20.44 -8.68
N MET A 461 -46.96 19.97 -9.13
CA MET A 461 -46.80 18.66 -9.76
C MET A 461 -46.05 17.64 -8.89
N SER A 462 -45.41 18.08 -7.79
CA SER A 462 -44.64 17.19 -6.93
C SER A 462 -45.50 16.29 -6.04
N ASP A 463 -45.06 15.03 -5.88
CA ASP A 463 -45.64 14.04 -4.96
C ASP A 463 -44.70 13.73 -3.77
N VAL A 464 -43.51 14.35 -3.72
CA VAL A 464 -42.59 14.35 -2.58
C VAL A 464 -41.90 15.71 -2.43
N THR A 465 -41.70 16.14 -1.18
CA THR A 465 -40.97 17.38 -0.88
C THR A 465 -39.73 17.06 -0.07
N PHE A 466 -38.58 17.58 -0.47
CA PHE A 466 -37.37 17.53 0.33
C PHE A 466 -37.17 18.84 1.07
N LEU A 467 -36.69 18.78 2.31
CA LEU A 467 -36.25 19.94 3.06
C LEU A 467 -34.72 19.95 3.04
N VAL A 468 -34.14 20.91 2.32
CA VAL A 468 -32.69 21.06 2.18
C VAL A 468 -32.31 22.40 2.81
N GLU A 469 -31.55 22.39 3.91
CA GLU A 469 -31.21 23.59 4.69
C GLU A 469 -32.44 24.43 5.08
N GLY A 470 -33.54 23.77 5.47
CA GLY A 470 -34.80 24.43 5.83
C GLY A 470 -35.64 24.93 4.65
N LYS A 471 -35.17 24.78 3.40
CA LYS A 471 -35.89 25.20 2.19
C LYS A 471 -36.55 24.01 1.48
N PRO A 472 -37.80 24.14 1.02
CA PRO A 472 -38.46 23.07 0.28
C PRO A 472 -37.88 22.93 -1.13
N PHE A 473 -37.75 21.69 -1.56
CA PHE A 473 -37.44 21.28 -2.93
C PHE A 473 -38.45 20.23 -3.38
N TYR A 474 -39.17 20.52 -4.46
CA TYR A 474 -40.30 19.74 -4.94
C TYR A 474 -39.86 18.72 -5.98
N ALA A 475 -40.12 17.43 -5.74
CA ALA A 475 -39.63 16.34 -6.59
C ALA A 475 -40.75 15.31 -6.88
N HIS A 476 -40.46 14.39 -7.80
CA HIS A 476 -41.39 13.36 -8.24
C HIS A 476 -40.85 11.96 -7.87
N LYS A 477 -41.63 11.13 -7.16
CA LYS A 477 -41.25 9.78 -6.70
C LYS A 477 -40.83 8.89 -7.86
N VAL A 478 -41.50 9.00 -9.01
CA VAL A 478 -41.19 8.23 -10.21
C VAL A 478 -39.75 8.47 -10.68
N LEU A 479 -39.28 9.73 -10.72
CA LEU A 479 -37.91 10.09 -11.14
C LEU A 479 -36.86 9.56 -10.17
N LEU A 480 -37.15 9.63 -8.87
CA LEU A 480 -36.26 9.10 -7.83
C LEU A 480 -36.14 7.57 -7.90
N PHE A 481 -37.23 6.90 -8.23
CA PHE A 481 -37.26 5.44 -8.39
C PHE A 481 -36.48 4.97 -9.63
N THR A 482 -36.47 5.76 -10.70
CA THR A 482 -35.73 5.45 -11.94
C THR A 482 -34.26 5.84 -11.86
N ALA A 483 -33.90 6.92 -11.16
CA ALA A 483 -32.51 7.35 -10.99
C ALA A 483 -31.70 6.46 -10.04
N SER A 484 -32.36 5.68 -9.17
CA SER A 484 -31.71 4.90 -8.12
C SER A 484 -31.85 3.39 -8.33
N ASN A 485 -30.81 2.75 -8.87
CA ASN A 485 -30.62 1.30 -8.74
C ASN A 485 -30.31 0.86 -7.28
N ARG A 486 -30.14 1.80 -6.34
CA ARG A 486 -29.87 1.50 -4.93
C ARG A 486 -31.16 1.31 -4.14
N TYR A 487 -31.17 0.21 -3.37
CA TYR A 487 -32.23 -0.21 -2.46
C TYR A 487 -32.67 0.87 -1.44
N LEU A 488 -31.84 1.89 -1.20
CA LEU A 488 -32.02 2.91 -0.17
C LEU A 488 -33.30 3.76 -0.32
N PHE A 489 -33.62 4.22 -1.54
CA PHE A 489 -34.82 5.04 -1.77
C PHE A 489 -36.11 4.22 -1.71
N LYS A 490 -36.05 2.94 -2.10
CA LYS A 490 -37.16 1.99 -1.93
C LYS A 490 -37.49 1.80 -0.45
N THR A 491 -36.49 1.62 0.42
CA THR A 491 -36.69 1.45 1.86
C THR A 491 -37.20 2.72 2.55
N LEU A 492 -36.74 3.91 2.13
CA LEU A 492 -37.21 5.19 2.66
C LEU A 492 -38.69 5.46 2.35
N LEU A 493 -39.19 5.03 1.18
CA LEU A 493 -40.57 5.23 0.76
C LEU A 493 -41.53 4.10 1.16
N ALA A 494 -41.04 2.86 1.35
CA ALA A 494 -41.88 1.70 1.68
C ALA A 494 -42.39 1.67 3.13
N ASN A 495 -41.76 2.42 4.05
CA ASN A 495 -42.05 2.34 5.48
C ASN A 495 -43.12 3.31 6.01
N ARG A 496 -43.96 3.94 5.16
CA ARG A 496 -44.95 4.92 5.66
C ARG A 496 -46.32 4.84 4.95
N PRO A 497 -47.43 5.02 5.70
CA PRO A 497 -48.78 4.91 5.15
C PRO A 497 -49.09 6.05 4.17
N CYS A 498 -49.87 5.70 3.13
CA CYS A 498 -50.26 6.60 2.05
C CYS A 498 -51.26 7.66 2.57
N GLY A 499 -50.90 8.94 2.56
CA GLY A 499 -51.85 10.01 2.89
C GLY A 499 -51.30 11.38 3.30
N GLU A 500 -50.02 11.50 3.67
CA GLU A 500 -49.43 12.78 4.10
C GLU A 500 -48.31 13.24 3.15
N ASN A 501 -48.35 14.51 2.76
CA ASN A 501 -47.28 15.17 1.99
C ASN A 501 -45.94 14.93 2.70
N THR A 502 -45.09 14.10 2.09
CA THR A 502 -43.90 13.54 2.72
C THR A 502 -42.79 14.58 2.62
N CYS A 503 -42.50 15.27 3.73
CA CYS A 503 -41.34 16.16 3.82
C CYS A 503 -40.13 15.36 4.29
N ILE A 504 -39.09 15.24 3.45
CA ILE A 504 -37.87 14.45 3.72
C ILE A 504 -36.71 15.42 3.91
N GLU A 505 -36.14 15.48 5.11
CA GLU A 505 -35.00 16.36 5.39
C GLU A 505 -33.68 15.75 4.87
N ILE A 506 -32.93 16.55 4.11
CA ILE A 506 -31.59 16.20 3.61
C ILE A 506 -30.59 17.15 4.26
N SER A 507 -29.81 16.64 5.20
CA SER A 507 -28.81 17.40 5.96
C SER A 507 -27.44 17.51 5.28
N ASN A 508 -27.16 16.66 4.27
CA ASN A 508 -25.82 16.50 3.71
C ASN A 508 -25.62 17.14 2.33
N VAL A 509 -26.61 17.86 1.82
CA VAL A 509 -26.57 18.52 0.51
C VAL A 509 -26.96 19.98 0.70
N LYS A 510 -26.25 20.92 0.07
CA LYS A 510 -26.55 22.36 0.16
C LYS A 510 -27.56 22.76 -0.91
N TYR A 511 -28.46 23.70 -0.61
CA TYR A 511 -29.57 24.06 -1.50
C TYR A 511 -29.13 24.58 -2.88
N HIS A 512 -28.00 25.28 -2.94
CA HIS A 512 -27.48 25.89 -4.18
C HIS A 512 -27.13 24.87 -5.27
N ILE A 513 -26.91 23.60 -4.93
CA ILE A 513 -26.67 22.51 -5.90
C ILE A 513 -27.90 22.28 -6.79
N PHE A 514 -29.10 22.61 -6.30
CA PHE A 514 -30.36 22.42 -7.01
C PHE A 514 -30.78 23.64 -7.85
N GLN A 515 -29.96 24.70 -7.89
CA GLN A 515 -30.22 25.86 -8.74
C GLN A 515 -29.65 25.60 -10.14
N VAL A 516 -30.52 25.48 -11.13
CA VAL A 516 -30.11 25.40 -12.54
C VAL A 516 -29.69 26.80 -12.99
N THR A 517 -28.42 26.98 -13.36
CA THR A 517 -27.92 28.19 -14.05
C THR A 517 -28.26 28.17 -15.53
#